data_AF-A0A2I1P7X1-F1
#
_entry.id   AF-A0A2I1P7X1-F1
#
_cell.length_a   1.000
_cell.length_b   1.000
_cell.length_c   1.000
_cell.angle_alpha   90.00
_cell.angle_beta   90.00
_cell.angle_gamma   90.00
#
_symmetry.space_group_name_H-M   'P 1'
#
loop_
_entity.id
_entity.type
_entity.pdbx_description
1 polymer ?
#
loop_
_entity_poly.entity_id
_entity_poly.type
_entity_poly.pdbx_seq_one_letter_code
_entity_poly.pdbx_strand_id
1 'polypeptide(L)'
;RDAGMDVEVGGPGFGDPIAVEPISEIAGVVVALIILFFTFGSLLAAGLPLATAIVGVGIGALVTVGATAVLPLNSITPTLGLMIGLAVGIDYALFIMSRYRDELRQGRSRPDAIGLATGT
;
A
#
# COMPACT_ATOMS: atom_id res chain seq x y z
N ARG A 1 24.00 -11.27 -50.87
CA ARG A 1 23.37 -10.38 -49.87
C ARG A 1 21.96 -10.91 -49.75
N ASP A 2 21.66 -11.67 -48.69
CA ASP A 2 20.32 -12.14 -48.24
C ASP A 2 20.48 -13.37 -47.35
N ALA A 3 21.19 -13.20 -46.24
CA ALA A 3 21.08 -14.11 -45.11
C ALA A 3 20.83 -13.21 -43.90
N GLY A 4 19.55 -12.91 -43.65
CA GLY A 4 19.13 -12.27 -42.42
C GLY A 4 19.44 -13.22 -41.29
N MET A 5 20.47 -12.91 -40.50
CA MET A 5 20.73 -13.65 -39.27
C MET A 5 19.67 -13.23 -38.26
N ASP A 6 18.84 -14.18 -37.85
CA ASP A 6 17.97 -14.02 -36.69
C ASP A 6 18.83 -14.21 -35.44
N VAL A 7 19.05 -13.11 -34.72
CA VAL A 7 19.92 -13.11 -33.54
C VAL A 7 19.02 -13.08 -32.32
N GLU A 8 18.75 -14.27 -31.76
CA GLU A 8 18.10 -14.40 -30.46
C GLU A 8 19.10 -14.04 -29.36
N VAL A 9 18.96 -12.82 -28.83
CA VAL A 9 19.79 -12.36 -27.72
C VAL A 9 19.17 -12.84 -26.41
N GLY A 10 19.72 -13.93 -25.85
CA GLY A 10 19.31 -14.49 -24.56
C GLY A 10 20.36 -14.21 -23.48
N GLY A 11 20.00 -13.47 -22.44
CA GLY A 11 20.85 -13.21 -21.29
C GLY A 11 20.04 -12.77 -20.07
N PRO A 12 20.60 -12.78 -18.85
CA PRO A 12 19.86 -12.45 -17.62
C PRO A 12 19.31 -11.01 -17.56
N GLY A 13 19.62 -10.15 -18.54
CA GLY A 13 19.01 -8.82 -18.74
C GLY A 13 17.99 -8.75 -19.88
N PHE A 14 17.69 -9.85 -20.56
CA PHE A 14 16.71 -9.98 -21.66
C PHE A 14 15.39 -10.64 -21.22
N GLY A 15 15.14 -10.72 -19.91
CA GLY A 15 13.79 -10.99 -19.43
C GLY A 15 12.89 -9.80 -19.76
N ASP A 16 11.59 -10.06 -19.94
CA ASP A 16 10.62 -8.97 -20.01
C ASP A 16 10.85 -8.01 -18.84
N PRO A 17 10.80 -6.68 -19.08
CA PRO A 17 10.80 -5.71 -17.99
C PRO A 17 9.76 -6.18 -16.98
N ILE A 18 10.07 -6.15 -15.68
CA ILE A 18 9.08 -6.43 -14.64
C ILE A 18 7.96 -5.40 -14.83
N ALA A 19 6.92 -5.82 -15.54
CA ALA A 19 5.78 -5.00 -15.90
C ALA A 19 4.85 -5.05 -14.72
N VAL A 20 4.93 -4.01 -13.89
CA VAL A 20 4.00 -3.81 -12.79
C VAL A 20 2.72 -3.29 -13.42
N GLU A 21 1.73 -4.16 -13.61
CA GLU A 21 0.47 -3.77 -14.21
C GLU A 21 -0.38 -2.98 -13.20
N PRO A 22 -0.75 -1.72 -13.50
CA PRO A 22 -1.60 -0.89 -12.62
C PRO A 22 -2.94 -1.55 -12.27
N ILE A 23 -3.41 -2.48 -13.11
CA ILE A 23 -4.65 -3.23 -12.91
C ILE A 23 -4.58 -4.10 -11.65
N SER A 24 -3.41 -4.68 -11.37
CA SER A 24 -3.22 -5.56 -10.21
C SER A 24 -3.33 -4.81 -8.88
N GLU A 25 -2.83 -3.58 -8.82
CA GLU A 25 -2.90 -2.72 -7.63
C GLU A 25 -4.35 -2.29 -7.35
N ILE A 26 -5.08 -1.86 -8.39
CA ILE A 26 -6.49 -1.48 -8.26
C ILE A 26 -7.32 -2.68 -7.79
N ALA A 27 -7.10 -3.86 -8.37
CA ALA A 27 -7.77 -5.08 -7.94
C ALA A 27 -7.46 -5.39 -6.46
N GLY A 28 -6.20 -5.25 -6.03
CA GLY A 28 -5.80 -5.42 -4.63
C GLY A 28 -6.52 -4.45 -3.68
N VAL A 29 -6.64 -3.18 -4.05
CA VAL A 29 -7.37 -2.17 -3.26
C VAL A 29 -8.86 -2.49 -3.16
N VAL A 30 -9.48 -2.92 -4.26
CA VAL A 30 -10.91 -3.33 -4.26
C VAL A 30 -11.11 -4.55 -3.35
N VAL A 31 -10.24 -5.56 -3.46
CA VAL A 31 -10.30 -6.75 -2.60
C VAL A 31 -10.09 -6.37 -1.13
N ALA A 32 -9.12 -5.50 -0.82
CA ALA A 32 -8.90 -5.01 0.53
C ALA A 32 -10.15 -4.31 1.08
N LEU A 33 -10.79 -3.43 0.31
CA LEU A 33 -12.03 -2.76 0.71
C LEU A 33 -13.15 -3.75 1.03
N ILE A 34 -13.29 -4.82 0.23
CA ILE A 34 -14.27 -5.88 0.47
C ILE A 34 -13.99 -6.59 1.80
N ILE A 35 -12.74 -7.01 2.03
CA ILE A 35 -12.34 -7.68 3.28
C ILE A 35 -12.60 -6.77 4.49
N LEU A 36 -12.20 -5.50 4.39
CA LEU A 36 -12.44 -4.49 5.42
C LEU A 36 -13.93 -4.28 5.69
N PHE A 37 -14.75 -4.20 4.65
CA PHE A 37 -16.19 -4.06 4.78
C PHE A 37 -16.80 -5.22 5.59
N PHE A 38 -16.43 -6.46 5.27
CA PHE A 38 -16.88 -7.63 6.04
C PHE A 38 -16.32 -7.68 7.47
N THR A 39 -15.12 -7.16 7.68
CA THR A 39 -14.47 -7.12 9.01
C THR A 39 -15.14 -6.11 9.94
N PHE A 40 -15.49 -4.93 9.43
CA PHE A 40 -16.04 -3.85 10.26
C PHE A 40 -17.57 -3.74 10.20
N GLY A 41 -18.22 -4.33 9.21
CA GLY A 41 -19.67 -4.26 9.00
C GLY A 41 -20.19 -2.85 8.64
N SER A 42 -19.29 -1.92 8.34
CA SER A 42 -19.62 -0.53 8.01
C SER A 42 -18.66 0.01 6.96
N LEU A 43 -19.21 0.63 5.91
CA LEU A 43 -18.40 1.21 4.83
C LEU A 43 -17.53 2.36 5.34
N LEU A 44 -18.02 3.15 6.30
CA LEU A 44 -17.23 4.23 6.92
C LEU A 44 -16.05 3.67 7.73
N ALA A 45 -16.28 2.61 8.50
CA ALA A 45 -15.24 1.98 9.30
C ALA A 45 -14.19 1.27 8.42
N ALA A 46 -14.62 0.67 7.31
CA ALA A 46 -13.72 0.07 6.31
C ALA A 46 -12.95 1.12 5.50
N GLY A 47 -13.59 2.25 5.20
CA GLY A 47 -12.98 3.34 4.43
C GLY A 47 -11.87 4.08 5.19
N LEU A 48 -11.94 4.15 6.51
CA LEU A 48 -10.96 4.90 7.31
C LEU A 48 -9.53 4.33 7.21
N PRO A 49 -9.30 3.01 7.42
CA PRO A 49 -7.97 2.41 7.23
C PRO A 49 -7.46 2.58 5.80
N LEU A 50 -8.33 2.35 4.81
CA LEU A 50 -7.95 2.42 3.40
C LEU A 50 -7.58 3.85 2.99
N ALA A 51 -8.38 4.84 3.35
CA ALA A 51 -8.10 6.24 3.05
C ALA A 51 -6.79 6.70 3.69
N THR A 52 -6.54 6.30 4.94
CA THR A 52 -5.31 6.63 5.67
C THR A 52 -4.08 6.04 4.96
N ALA A 53 -4.15 4.76 4.55
CA ALA A 53 -3.07 4.11 3.82
C ALA A 53 -2.81 4.77 2.46
N ILE A 54 -3.86 5.10 1.70
CA ILE A 54 -3.73 5.79 0.40
C ILE A 54 -3.06 7.15 0.56
N VAL A 55 -3.45 7.94 1.56
CA VAL A 55 -2.82 9.25 1.83
C VAL A 55 -1.34 9.07 2.18
N GLY A 56 -1.01 8.12 3.06
CA GLY A 56 0.38 7.84 3.44
C GLY A 56 1.24 7.41 2.25
N VAL A 57 0.73 6.50 1.41
CA VAL A 57 1.41 6.05 0.19
C VAL A 57 1.54 7.18 -0.83
N GLY A 58 0.51 8.00 -1.01
CA GLY A 58 0.56 9.15 -1.90
C GLY A 58 1.67 10.13 -1.50
N ILE A 59 1.79 10.43 -0.21
CA ILE A 59 2.90 11.25 0.32
C ILE A 59 4.25 10.56 0.06
N GLY A 60 4.36 9.26 0.35
CA GLY A 60 5.58 8.49 0.11
C GLY A 60 5.98 8.46 -1.37
N ALA A 61 5.02 8.37 -2.28
CA ALA A 61 5.26 8.42 -3.72
C ALA A 61 5.77 9.80 -4.15
N LEU A 62 5.17 10.90 -3.65
CA LEU A 62 5.64 12.26 -3.91
C LEU A 62 7.07 12.48 -3.40
N VAL A 63 7.39 11.98 -2.19
CA VAL A 63 8.75 12.02 -1.64
C VAL A 63 9.71 11.21 -2.51
N THR A 64 9.31 10.02 -2.96
CA THR A 64 10.13 9.15 -3.83
C THR A 64 10.44 9.84 -5.16
N VAL A 65 9.43 10.47 -5.79
CA VAL A 65 9.60 11.26 -7.01
C VAL A 65 10.49 12.49 -6.76
N GLY A 66 10.29 13.19 -5.64
CA GLY A 66 11.16 14.32 -5.28
C GLY A 66 12.62 13.91 -5.07
N ALA A 67 12.86 12.72 -4.50
CA ALA A 67 14.19 12.20 -4.25
C ALA A 67 14.97 11.90 -5.56
N THR A 68 14.30 11.68 -6.69
CA THR A 68 14.99 11.41 -7.96
C THR A 68 15.82 12.59 -8.46
N ALA A 69 15.61 13.80 -7.92
CA ALA A 69 16.44 14.96 -8.23
C ALA A 69 17.89 14.84 -7.72
N VAL A 70 18.12 14.02 -6.69
CA VAL A 70 19.42 13.89 -6.01
C VAL A 70 19.89 12.44 -5.87
N LEU A 71 18.98 11.46 -5.99
CA LEU A 71 19.26 10.04 -5.87
C LEU A 71 18.77 9.30 -7.13
N PRO A 72 19.63 8.51 -7.81
CA PRO A 72 19.19 7.67 -8.92
C PRO A 72 18.36 6.50 -8.38
N LEU A 73 17.05 6.51 -8.65
CA LEU A 73 16.11 5.44 -8.28
C LEU A 73 15.68 4.68 -9.54
N ASN A 74 15.48 3.36 -9.40
CA ASN A 74 14.95 2.52 -10.48
C ASN A 74 13.42 2.40 -10.38
N SER A 75 12.81 1.84 -11.43
CA SER A 75 11.36 1.68 -11.53
C SER A 75 10.74 0.71 -10.51
N ILE A 76 11.56 -0.08 -9.81
CA ILE A 76 11.08 -1.03 -8.79
C ILE A 76 10.81 -0.30 -7.47
N THR A 77 11.55 0.77 -7.16
CA THR A 77 11.41 1.50 -5.88
C THR A 77 9.99 2.03 -5.63
N PRO A 78 9.33 2.76 -6.57
CA PRO A 78 7.98 3.24 -6.34
C PRO A 78 6.96 2.11 -6.23
N THR A 79 7.10 1.04 -7.00
CA THR A 79 6.23 -0.14 -6.94
C THR A 79 6.30 -0.81 -5.58
N LEU A 80 7.50 -1.13 -5.10
CA LEU A 80 7.64 -1.75 -3.79
C LEU A 80 7.15 -0.80 -2.68
N GLY A 81 7.41 0.50 -2.83
CA GLY A 81 6.89 1.52 -1.91
C GLY A 81 5.36 1.52 -1.83
N LEU A 82 4.67 1.37 -2.96
CA LEU A 82 3.21 1.29 -2.99
C LEU A 82 2.71 -0.03 -2.40
N MET A 83 3.27 -1.18 -2.80
CA MET A 83 2.88 -2.50 -2.29
C MET A 83 3.05 -2.60 -0.78
N ILE A 84 4.23 -2.22 -0.28
CA ILE A 84 4.55 -2.26 1.16
C ILE A 84 3.77 -1.19 1.90
N GLY A 85 3.73 0.04 1.37
CA GLY A 85 3.08 1.15 2.04
C GLY A 85 1.57 0.97 2.18
N LEU A 86 0.90 0.39 1.18
CA LEU A 86 -0.52 0.05 1.29
C LEU A 86 -0.73 -1.07 2.30
N ALA A 87 0.06 -2.16 2.23
CA ALA A 87 -0.07 -3.28 3.16
C ALA A 87 0.12 -2.85 4.62
N VAL A 88 1.29 -2.27 4.92
CA VAL A 88 1.65 -1.84 6.28
C VAL A 88 0.75 -0.69 6.74
N GLY A 89 0.38 0.24 5.85
CA GLY A 89 -0.51 1.35 6.18
C GLY A 89 -1.90 0.89 6.60
N ILE A 90 -2.47 -0.10 5.88
CA ILE A 90 -3.74 -0.71 6.25
C ILE A 90 -3.58 -1.44 7.59
N ASP A 91 -2.57 -2.30 7.75
CA ASP A 91 -2.34 -3.07 8.97
C ASP A 91 -2.20 -2.18 10.22
N TYR A 92 -1.48 -1.06 10.11
CA TYR A 92 -1.30 -0.14 11.23
C TYR A 92 -2.59 0.59 11.58
N ALA A 93 -3.35 1.02 10.57
CA ALA A 93 -4.65 1.65 10.80
C ALA A 93 -5.66 0.66 11.41
N LEU A 94 -5.60 -0.62 11.01
CA LEU A 94 -6.38 -1.69 11.61
C LEU A 94 -5.99 -1.98 13.05
N PHE A 95 -4.69 -2.00 13.35
CA PHE A 95 -4.19 -2.17 14.70
C PHE A 95 -4.73 -1.08 15.64
N ILE A 96 -4.60 0.19 15.23
CA ILE A 96 -5.12 1.33 16.01
C ILE A 96 -6.64 1.24 16.15
N MET A 97 -7.37 0.95 15.07
CA MET A 97 -8.83 0.89 15.11
C MET A 97 -9.33 -0.27 15.98
N SER A 98 -8.69 -1.45 15.90
CA SER A 98 -9.00 -2.60 16.76
C SER A 98 -8.81 -2.24 18.21
N ARG A 99 -7.64 -1.66 18.56
CA ARG A 99 -7.33 -1.24 19.92
C ARG A 99 -8.33 -0.21 20.44
N TYR A 100 -8.66 0.80 19.63
CA TYR A 100 -9.68 1.79 19.99
C TYR A 100 -11.05 1.16 20.30
N ARG A 101 -11.50 0.20 19.47
CA ARG A 101 -12.77 -0.50 19.68
C ARG A 101 -12.75 -1.34 20.95
N ASP A 102 -11.62 -1.98 21.25
CA ASP A 102 -11.49 -2.79 22.46
C ASP A 102 -11.46 -1.95 23.73
N GLU A 103 -10.82 -0.77 23.72
CA GLU A 103 -10.88 0.18 24.84
C GLU A 103 -12.29 0.74 25.07
N LEU A 104 -13.05 1.01 24.00
CA LEU A 104 -14.47 1.39 24.13
C LEU A 104 -15.33 0.26 24.71
N ARG A 105 -15.05 -1.00 24.33
CA ARG A 105 -15.74 -2.18 24.88
C ARG A 105 -15.44 -2.40 26.36
N GLN A 106 -14.25 -1.98 26.82
CA GLN A 106 -13.89 -1.96 28.24
C GLN A 106 -14.59 -0.82 29.02
N GLY A 107 -15.42 0.01 28.37
CA GLY A 107 -16.20 1.06 29.01
C GLY A 107 -15.45 2.38 29.20
N ARG A 108 -14.29 2.56 28.55
CA ARG A 108 -13.53 3.81 28.66
C ARG A 108 -14.20 4.96 27.91
N SER A 109 -13.91 6.17 28.35
CA SER A 109 -14.34 7.38 27.65
C SER A 109 -13.66 7.47 26.27
N ARG A 110 -14.29 8.16 25.30
CA ARG A 110 -13.72 8.32 23.96
C ARG A 110 -12.33 8.98 23.97
N PRO A 111 -12.08 10.07 24.74
CA PRO A 111 -10.75 10.66 24.84
C PRO A 111 -9.70 9.68 25.37
N ASP A 112 -10.02 8.92 26.42
CA ASP A 112 -9.10 7.95 27.02
C ASP A 112 -8.80 6.81 26.05
N ALA A 113 -9.83 6.28 25.39
CA ALA A 113 -9.70 5.21 24.41
C ALA A 113 -8.83 5.61 23.21
N ILE A 114 -8.97 6.85 22.71
CA ILE A 114 -8.10 7.37 21.64
C ILE A 114 -6.66 7.46 22.14
N GLY A 115 -6.43 8.08 23.30
CA GLY A 115 -5.09 8.23 23.87
C GLY A 115 -4.39 6.88 24.08
N LEU A 116 -5.10 5.88 24.59
CA LEU A 116 -4.59 4.52 24.79
C LEU A 116 -4.39 3.76 23.48
N ALA A 117 -5.20 4.00 22.46
CA ALA A 117 -5.04 3.36 21.15
C ALA A 117 -3.81 3.88 20.40
N THR A 118 -3.48 5.18 20.56
CA THR A 118 -2.32 5.81 19.91
C THR A 118 -1.05 5.82 20.77
N GLY A 119 -1.18 5.71 22.09
CA GLY A 119 -0.07 5.60 23.03
C GLY A 119 0.41 4.15 23.10
N THR A 120 1.53 3.87 22.43
CA THR A 120 2.27 2.61 22.57
C THR A 120 2.96 2.53 23.92
#